data_AF-A0A837G5R6-F1
#
_entry.id   AF-A0A837G5R6-F1
#
_cell.length_a   1.000
_cell.length_b   1.000
_cell.length_c   1.000
_cell.angle_alpha   90.00
_cell.angle_beta   90.00
_cell.angle_gamma   90.00
#
_symmetry.space_group_name_H-M   'P 1'
#
loop_
_entity.id
_entity.type
_entity.pdbx_description
1 polymer ?
#
loop_
_entity_poly.entity_id
_entity_poly.type
_entity_poly.pdbx_seq_one_letter_code
_entity_poly.pdbx_strand_id
1 'polypeptide(L)'
;MDTHRLFSDKSELYEVARPLYPEALFEYLAKVAPSTLLAWDCACGNGQAANSLVRYFERVEATDVSSEQISNAKLNPKITYSVATSERTSFADSSFDLVCVAQALHWFDFDAYWSEVKRVLKPDGVFAAWGYTWPSVDAAVDKVFKERILNVIEPYWAPQNRLLWDHYENIELPFSRLSTPELKMQVNWNLDEFLSFVSTFSAARRCVDDIGDSFLHEARDELIKVWGPETTKQLIDLDFVLLAGRLET
;
A
#
# COMPACT_ATOMS: atom_id res chain seq x y z
N MET A 1 9.72 22.95 -11.66
CA MET A 1 8.24 23.02 -11.61
C MET A 1 7.86 24.08 -10.58
N ASP A 2 6.65 24.64 -10.64
CA ASP A 2 6.13 25.52 -9.58
C ASP A 2 5.87 24.66 -8.32
N THR A 3 6.61 24.89 -7.23
CA THR A 3 6.54 24.07 -6.01
C THR A 3 5.15 24.11 -5.37
N HIS A 4 4.41 25.21 -5.56
CA HIS A 4 3.03 25.31 -5.09
C HIS A 4 2.08 24.29 -5.75
N ARG A 5 2.35 23.86 -6.99
CA ARG A 5 1.55 22.82 -7.65
C ARG A 5 1.87 21.40 -7.15
N LEU A 6 3.07 21.20 -6.62
CA LEU A 6 3.54 19.88 -6.17
C LEU A 6 2.80 19.41 -4.90
N PHE A 7 2.24 20.34 -4.13
CA PHE A 7 1.63 20.07 -2.82
C PHE A 7 0.13 20.42 -2.71
N SER A 8 -0.50 20.90 -3.79
CA SER A 8 -1.90 21.41 -3.77
C SER A 8 -2.96 20.46 -4.36
N ASP A 9 -2.61 19.53 -5.26
CA ASP A 9 -3.61 18.67 -5.94
C ASP A 9 -3.78 17.28 -5.29
N LYS A 10 -4.90 17.07 -4.57
CA LYS A 10 -5.03 16.02 -3.54
C LYS A 10 -5.30 14.58 -4.02
N SER A 11 -5.84 14.36 -5.23
CA SER A 11 -6.26 13.02 -5.70
C SER A 11 -5.49 12.54 -6.95
N GLU A 12 -5.29 13.39 -7.95
CA GLU A 12 -4.55 13.03 -9.18
C GLU A 12 -3.06 12.76 -8.93
N LEU A 13 -2.45 13.43 -7.95
CA LEU A 13 -1.06 13.16 -7.54
C LEU A 13 -0.90 11.77 -6.88
N TYR A 14 -1.96 11.24 -6.26
CA TYR A 14 -1.88 9.98 -5.50
C TYR A 14 -1.61 8.76 -6.39
N GLU A 15 -2.17 8.75 -7.61
CA GLU A 15 -1.99 7.65 -8.57
C GLU A 15 -0.63 7.72 -9.28
N VAL A 16 -0.16 8.92 -9.63
CA VAL A 16 1.10 9.10 -10.37
C VAL A 16 2.32 8.93 -9.46
N ALA A 17 2.21 9.27 -8.18
CA ALA A 17 3.35 9.28 -7.26
C ALA A 17 3.59 7.96 -6.53
N ARG A 18 2.60 7.04 -6.45
CA ARG A 18 2.77 5.80 -5.69
C ARG A 18 3.49 4.71 -6.50
N PRO A 19 4.47 4.03 -5.88
CA PRO A 19 5.27 2.99 -6.52
C PRO A 19 4.44 1.74 -6.77
N LEU A 20 4.68 1.05 -7.89
CA LEU A 20 4.07 -0.24 -8.19
C LEU A 20 4.70 -1.35 -7.33
N TYR A 21 3.87 -2.29 -6.88
CA TYR A 21 4.36 -3.48 -6.16
C TYR A 21 5.23 -4.37 -7.06
N PRO A 22 6.24 -5.07 -6.49
CA PRO A 22 7.15 -5.90 -7.27
C PRO A 22 6.41 -7.07 -7.94
N GLU A 23 6.79 -7.41 -9.17
CA GLU A 23 6.15 -8.49 -9.93
C GLU A 23 6.25 -9.85 -9.21
N ALA A 24 7.40 -10.13 -8.60
CA ALA A 24 7.67 -11.33 -7.82
C ALA A 24 6.70 -11.57 -6.66
N LEU A 25 6.04 -10.51 -6.14
CA LEU A 25 4.94 -10.65 -5.17
C LEU A 25 3.79 -11.45 -5.77
N PHE A 26 3.31 -11.05 -6.94
CA PHE A 26 2.13 -11.63 -7.56
C PHE A 26 2.42 -13.02 -8.13
N GLU A 27 3.65 -13.26 -8.62
CA GLU A 27 4.13 -14.60 -8.98
C GLU A 27 4.09 -15.57 -7.78
N TYR A 28 4.58 -15.11 -6.62
CA TYR A 28 4.52 -15.89 -5.39
C TYR A 28 3.07 -16.19 -5.00
N LEU A 29 2.19 -15.18 -4.99
CA LEU A 29 0.78 -15.34 -4.61
C LEU A 29 0.06 -16.34 -5.51
N ALA A 30 0.27 -16.26 -6.83
CA ALA A 30 -0.30 -17.18 -7.80
C ALA A 30 0.20 -18.63 -7.61
N LYS A 31 1.46 -18.79 -7.18
CA LYS A 31 2.06 -20.10 -6.91
C LYS A 31 1.54 -20.74 -5.62
N VAL A 32 1.24 -19.95 -4.59
CA VAL A 32 0.79 -20.49 -3.28
C VAL A 32 -0.72 -20.64 -3.19
N ALA A 33 -1.50 -19.88 -3.96
CA ALA A 33 -2.95 -20.06 -4.02
C ALA A 33 -3.32 -21.47 -4.53
N PRO A 34 -4.45 -22.06 -4.08
CA PRO A 34 -4.87 -23.39 -4.51
C PRO A 34 -5.26 -23.43 -6.00
N SER A 35 -5.70 -22.30 -6.54
CA SER A 35 -5.87 -22.05 -7.97
C SER A 35 -5.77 -20.55 -8.25
N THR A 36 -5.80 -20.15 -9.52
CA THR A 36 -5.72 -18.74 -9.93
C THR A 36 -7.05 -18.23 -10.53
N LEU A 37 -8.18 -18.77 -10.08
CA LEU A 37 -9.49 -18.42 -10.64
C LEU A 37 -9.99 -17.06 -10.11
N LEU A 38 -10.02 -16.89 -8.79
CA LEU A 38 -10.62 -15.71 -8.18
C LEU A 38 -9.79 -15.17 -7.00
N ALA A 39 -9.41 -13.90 -7.08
CA ALA A 39 -8.81 -13.14 -5.99
C ALA A 39 -9.73 -12.03 -5.50
N TRP A 40 -9.63 -11.69 -4.22
CA TRP A 40 -10.27 -10.52 -3.62
C TRP A 40 -9.23 -9.52 -3.12
N ASP A 41 -9.24 -8.30 -3.66
CA ASP A 41 -8.46 -7.15 -3.19
C ASP A 41 -9.30 -6.31 -2.21
N CYS A 42 -9.01 -6.41 -0.91
CA CYS A 42 -9.70 -5.71 0.17
C CYS A 42 -9.11 -4.31 0.38
N ALA A 43 -9.99 -3.32 0.60
CA ALA A 43 -9.61 -1.90 0.66
C ALA A 43 -8.71 -1.51 -0.52
N CYS A 44 -9.20 -1.79 -1.73
CA CYS A 44 -8.41 -1.72 -2.96
C CYS A 44 -8.00 -0.30 -3.37
N GLY A 45 -8.56 0.74 -2.73
CA GLY A 45 -8.47 2.12 -3.20
C GLY A 45 -8.91 2.22 -4.65
N ASN A 46 -8.08 2.86 -5.48
CA ASN A 46 -8.29 2.96 -6.93
C ASN A 46 -7.88 1.70 -7.73
N GLY A 47 -7.56 0.59 -7.05
CA GLY A 47 -7.30 -0.71 -7.68
C GLY A 47 -5.85 -0.96 -8.08
N GLN A 48 -4.87 -0.32 -7.44
CA GLN A 48 -3.44 -0.51 -7.78
C GLN A 48 -3.00 -1.99 -7.72
N ALA A 49 -3.36 -2.70 -6.65
CA ALA A 49 -3.08 -4.12 -6.49
C ALA A 49 -3.95 -5.00 -7.41
N ALA A 50 -5.25 -4.73 -7.49
CA ALA A 50 -6.18 -5.41 -8.41
C ALA A 50 -5.69 -5.42 -9.86
N ASN A 51 -5.17 -4.29 -10.37
CA ASN A 51 -4.61 -4.20 -11.72
C ASN A 51 -3.36 -5.07 -11.95
N SER A 52 -2.65 -5.42 -10.87
CA SER A 52 -1.54 -6.36 -10.93
C SER A 52 -1.97 -7.81 -10.80
N LEU A 53 -2.96 -8.08 -9.95
CA LEU A 53 -3.52 -9.41 -9.74
C LEU A 53 -4.12 -10.01 -11.02
N VAL A 54 -4.79 -9.23 -11.86
CA VAL A 54 -5.41 -9.73 -13.12
C VAL A 54 -4.43 -10.22 -14.19
N ARG A 55 -3.13 -10.03 -13.98
CA ARG A 55 -2.09 -10.68 -14.79
C ARG A 55 -1.92 -12.17 -14.44
N TYR A 56 -2.27 -12.55 -13.21
CA TYR A 56 -2.08 -13.90 -12.67
C TYR A 56 -3.39 -14.62 -12.35
N PHE A 57 -4.43 -13.89 -11.99
CA PHE A 57 -5.76 -14.42 -11.68
C PHE A 57 -6.74 -14.16 -12.83
N GLU A 58 -7.66 -15.09 -13.06
CA GLU A 58 -8.67 -14.96 -14.12
C GLU A 58 -9.63 -13.80 -13.84
N ARG A 59 -10.00 -13.63 -12.57
CA ARG A 59 -10.88 -12.56 -12.08
C ARG A 59 -10.40 -12.01 -10.75
N VAL A 60 -10.69 -10.72 -10.53
CA VAL A 60 -10.47 -10.02 -9.27
C VAL A 60 -11.76 -9.32 -8.86
N GLU A 61 -12.21 -9.58 -7.65
CA GLU A 61 -13.18 -8.73 -6.96
C GLU A 61 -12.39 -7.71 -6.14
N ALA A 62 -12.73 -6.42 -6.24
CA ALA A 62 -12.00 -5.34 -5.59
C ALA A 62 -12.99 -4.47 -4.81
N THR A 63 -12.80 -4.37 -3.51
CA THR A 63 -13.73 -3.66 -2.62
C THR A 63 -13.07 -2.52 -1.90
N ASP A 64 -13.75 -1.39 -1.79
CA ASP A 64 -13.34 -0.29 -0.92
C ASP A 64 -14.58 0.34 -0.27
N VAL A 65 -14.42 0.95 0.90
CA VAL A 65 -15.50 1.68 1.58
C VAL A 65 -15.78 3.02 0.90
N SER A 66 -14.80 3.57 0.18
CA SER A 66 -14.91 4.84 -0.53
C SER A 66 -15.49 4.65 -1.93
N SER A 67 -16.73 5.10 -2.12
CA SER A 67 -17.34 5.18 -3.45
C SER A 67 -16.55 6.05 -4.42
N GLU A 68 -15.86 7.07 -3.91
CA GLU A 68 -15.00 7.95 -4.71
C GLU A 68 -13.79 7.19 -5.26
N GLN A 69 -13.09 6.42 -4.42
CA GLN A 69 -11.97 5.58 -4.85
C GLN A 69 -12.41 4.58 -5.93
N ILE A 70 -13.55 3.92 -5.72
CA ILE A 70 -14.13 2.97 -6.68
C ILE A 70 -14.48 3.66 -8.00
N SER A 71 -15.04 4.87 -7.97
CA SER A 71 -15.38 5.62 -9.19
C SER A 71 -14.17 6.07 -10.01
N ASN A 72 -13.03 6.27 -9.34
CA ASN A 72 -11.76 6.65 -9.96
C ASN A 72 -10.91 5.42 -10.34
N ALA A 73 -11.38 4.21 -10.07
CA ALA A 73 -10.61 2.99 -10.34
C ALA A 73 -10.49 2.72 -11.84
N LYS A 74 -9.32 2.28 -12.26
CA LYS A 74 -9.06 1.95 -13.66
C LYS A 74 -9.91 0.75 -14.11
N LEU A 75 -10.70 0.97 -15.16
CA LEU A 75 -11.54 -0.08 -15.75
C LEU A 75 -10.70 -1.22 -16.32
N ASN A 76 -11.09 -2.44 -15.99
CA ASN A 76 -10.51 -3.66 -16.53
C ASN A 76 -11.61 -4.74 -16.56
N PRO A 77 -11.83 -5.46 -17.68
CA PRO A 77 -12.91 -6.45 -17.79
C PRO A 77 -12.75 -7.65 -16.84
N LYS A 78 -11.57 -7.86 -16.26
CA LYS A 78 -11.31 -8.91 -15.27
C LYS A 78 -11.49 -8.43 -13.82
N ILE A 79 -11.71 -7.14 -13.59
CA ILE A 79 -11.88 -6.57 -12.25
C ILE A 79 -13.33 -6.12 -12.08
N THR A 80 -13.97 -6.59 -11.00
CA THR A 80 -15.26 -6.06 -10.55
C THR A 80 -15.02 -5.24 -9.30
N TYR A 81 -15.23 -3.92 -9.43
CA TYR A 81 -15.14 -3.00 -8.29
C TYR A 81 -16.50 -2.84 -7.63
N SER A 82 -16.53 -2.87 -6.30
CA SER A 82 -17.77 -2.62 -5.54
C SER A 82 -17.50 -1.90 -4.22
N VAL A 83 -18.50 -1.16 -3.74
CA VAL A 83 -18.42 -0.47 -2.45
C VAL A 83 -18.82 -1.43 -1.34
N ALA A 84 -17.87 -1.79 -0.46
CA ALA A 84 -18.11 -2.68 0.65
C ALA A 84 -17.06 -2.51 1.76
N THR A 85 -17.44 -2.81 3.00
CA THR A 85 -16.52 -3.03 4.12
C THR A 85 -15.80 -4.37 3.95
N SER A 86 -14.56 -4.47 4.43
CA SER A 86 -13.80 -5.73 4.36
C SER A 86 -14.29 -6.76 5.40
N GLU A 87 -14.98 -6.30 6.43
CA GLU A 87 -15.51 -7.11 7.53
C GLU A 87 -16.83 -7.81 7.19
N ARG A 88 -17.50 -7.38 6.13
CA ARG A 88 -18.79 -7.95 5.71
C ARG A 88 -19.07 -7.66 4.24
N THR A 89 -19.06 -8.71 3.44
CA THR A 89 -19.32 -8.66 2.00
C THR A 89 -20.60 -9.42 1.64
N SER A 90 -21.04 -9.28 0.39
CA SER A 90 -22.11 -10.09 -0.19
C SER A 90 -21.58 -11.31 -0.96
N PHE A 91 -20.28 -11.61 -0.87
CA PHE A 91 -19.70 -12.75 -1.57
C PHE A 91 -20.19 -14.08 -1.00
N ALA A 92 -20.21 -15.10 -1.86
CA ALA A 92 -20.55 -16.46 -1.45
C ALA A 92 -19.44 -17.07 -0.57
N ASP A 93 -19.82 -17.99 0.30
CA ASP A 93 -18.90 -18.79 1.09
C ASP A 93 -17.95 -19.58 0.16
N SER A 94 -16.71 -19.81 0.59
CA SER A 94 -15.75 -20.68 -0.10
C SER A 94 -15.55 -20.36 -1.59
N SER A 95 -15.42 -19.07 -1.93
CA SER A 95 -15.40 -18.58 -3.31
C SER A 95 -14.02 -18.12 -3.78
N PHE A 96 -13.14 -17.65 -2.88
CA PHE A 96 -11.85 -17.07 -3.24
C PHE A 96 -10.68 -18.04 -3.06
N ASP A 97 -9.76 -18.01 -4.03
CA ASP A 97 -8.46 -18.69 -3.93
C ASP A 97 -7.44 -17.84 -3.16
N LEU A 98 -7.54 -16.51 -3.31
CA LEU A 98 -6.71 -15.52 -2.64
C LEU A 98 -7.60 -14.40 -2.10
N VAL A 99 -7.38 -14.03 -0.84
CA VAL A 99 -7.86 -12.76 -0.26
C VAL A 99 -6.64 -11.94 0.12
N CYS A 100 -6.59 -10.69 -0.33
CA CYS A 100 -5.45 -9.84 -0.06
C CYS A 100 -5.77 -8.43 0.43
N VAL A 101 -4.81 -7.84 1.13
CA VAL A 101 -4.85 -6.45 1.59
C VAL A 101 -3.54 -5.76 1.28
N ALA A 102 -3.58 -4.70 0.47
CA ALA A 102 -2.43 -3.90 0.13
C ALA A 102 -2.44 -2.58 0.92
N GLN A 103 -1.43 -2.35 1.78
CA GLN A 103 -1.25 -1.10 2.54
C GLN A 103 -2.35 -0.75 3.58
N ALA A 104 -3.42 -1.55 3.74
CA ALA A 104 -4.61 -1.14 4.51
C ALA A 104 -4.99 -2.01 5.72
N LEU A 105 -4.30 -3.13 5.97
CA LEU A 105 -4.74 -4.11 6.98
C LEU A 105 -4.88 -3.52 8.40
N HIS A 106 -4.10 -2.50 8.71
CA HIS A 106 -4.11 -1.82 10.01
C HIS A 106 -5.40 -1.03 10.32
N TRP A 107 -6.29 -0.86 9.35
CA TRP A 107 -7.57 -0.15 9.55
C TRP A 107 -8.73 -1.05 9.96
N PHE A 108 -8.56 -2.37 9.91
CA PHE A 108 -9.68 -3.30 10.04
C PHE A 108 -9.98 -3.70 11.48
N ASP A 109 -11.25 -4.04 11.72
CA ASP A 109 -11.65 -4.80 12.90
C ASP A 109 -11.28 -6.27 12.68
N PHE A 110 -10.23 -6.75 13.34
CA PHE A 110 -9.70 -8.09 13.10
C PHE A 110 -10.67 -9.21 13.43
N ASP A 111 -11.50 -9.10 14.47
CA ASP A 111 -12.42 -10.17 14.84
C ASP A 111 -13.47 -10.39 13.75
N ALA A 112 -14.05 -9.29 13.26
CA ALA A 112 -15.02 -9.32 12.16
C ALA A 112 -14.35 -9.68 10.83
N TYR A 113 -13.18 -9.07 10.53
CA TYR A 113 -12.44 -9.30 9.29
C TYR A 113 -12.02 -10.77 9.15
N TRP A 114 -11.42 -11.36 10.18
CA TRP A 114 -10.99 -12.75 10.11
C TRP A 114 -12.15 -13.73 9.97
N SER A 115 -13.29 -13.45 10.58
CA SER A 115 -14.51 -14.24 10.40
C SER A 115 -14.96 -14.22 8.94
N GLU A 116 -14.90 -13.04 8.31
CA GLU A 116 -15.28 -12.88 6.91
C GLU A 116 -14.28 -13.54 5.95
N VAL A 117 -12.97 -13.34 6.16
CA VAL A 117 -11.92 -13.97 5.34
C VAL A 117 -12.04 -15.49 5.39
N LYS A 118 -12.25 -16.07 6.59
CA LYS A 118 -12.48 -17.53 6.74
C LYS A 118 -13.72 -18.01 6.00
N ARG A 119 -14.81 -17.22 6.01
CA ARG A 119 -16.06 -17.59 5.35
C ARG A 119 -15.88 -17.64 3.82
N VAL A 120 -15.21 -16.65 3.25
CA VAL A 120 -15.14 -16.48 1.79
C VAL A 120 -13.97 -17.22 1.14
N LEU A 121 -12.91 -17.54 1.88
CA LEU A 121 -11.82 -18.37 1.37
C LEU A 121 -12.28 -19.81 1.12
N LYS A 122 -11.85 -20.38 -0.01
CA LYS A 122 -11.94 -21.82 -0.27
C LYS A 122 -11.11 -22.61 0.75
N PRO A 123 -11.37 -23.92 0.91
CA PRO A 123 -10.37 -24.86 1.45
C PRO A 123 -9.00 -24.64 0.81
N ASP A 124 -7.94 -24.60 1.62
CA ASP A 124 -6.56 -24.29 1.21
C ASP A 124 -6.36 -22.90 0.60
N GLY A 125 -7.36 -22.02 0.66
CA GLY A 125 -7.29 -20.64 0.23
C GLY A 125 -6.22 -19.84 1.00
N VAL A 126 -5.67 -18.82 0.34
CA VAL A 126 -4.58 -18.02 0.89
C VAL A 126 -5.07 -16.64 1.27
N PHE A 127 -4.71 -16.21 2.47
CA PHE A 127 -4.73 -14.81 2.86
C PHE A 127 -3.33 -14.22 2.68
N ALA A 128 -3.24 -12.99 2.15
CA ALA A 128 -1.98 -12.24 2.11
C ALA A 128 -2.18 -10.76 2.42
N ALA A 129 -1.27 -10.17 3.18
CA ALA A 129 -1.22 -8.73 3.37
C ALA A 129 0.20 -8.22 3.17
N TRP A 130 0.32 -7.06 2.56
CA TRP A 130 1.61 -6.43 2.34
C TRP A 130 1.53 -4.92 2.48
N GLY A 131 2.69 -4.31 2.56
CA GLY A 131 2.84 -2.87 2.54
C GLY A 131 4.30 -2.49 2.48
N TYR A 132 4.54 -1.19 2.40
CA TYR A 132 5.87 -0.62 2.51
C TYR A 132 5.84 0.59 3.41
N THR A 133 6.97 0.88 4.06
CA THR A 133 7.09 1.92 5.08
C THR A 133 8.00 3.05 4.60
N TRP A 134 9.15 3.23 5.22
CA TRP A 134 10.04 4.36 5.05
C TRP A 134 10.89 4.18 3.79
N PRO A 135 10.99 5.23 2.94
CA PRO A 135 11.99 5.25 1.90
C PRO A 135 13.39 5.47 2.49
N SER A 136 14.38 4.83 1.90
CA SER A 136 15.81 5.01 2.20
C SER A 136 16.59 5.20 0.90
N VAL A 137 17.51 6.15 0.89
CA VAL A 137 18.35 6.49 -0.27
C VAL A 137 19.82 6.30 0.10
N ASP A 138 20.29 7.12 1.03
CA ASP A 138 21.60 7.03 1.66
C ASP A 138 21.57 7.75 3.01
N ALA A 139 22.65 7.60 3.79
CA ALA A 139 22.72 8.17 5.14
C ALA A 139 22.55 9.70 5.21
N ALA A 140 22.92 10.44 4.15
CA ALA A 140 22.82 11.90 4.14
C ALA A 140 21.38 12.35 3.83
N VAL A 141 20.77 11.77 2.80
CA VAL A 141 19.37 12.03 2.43
C VAL A 141 18.43 11.58 3.54
N ASP A 142 18.61 10.37 4.09
CA ASP A 142 17.74 9.79 5.11
C ASP A 142 17.75 10.62 6.40
N LYS A 143 18.91 11.19 6.76
CA LYS A 143 19.02 12.10 7.90
C LYS A 143 18.18 13.36 7.70
N VAL A 144 18.32 14.02 6.55
CA VAL A 144 17.56 15.24 6.25
C VAL A 144 16.07 14.94 6.18
N PHE A 145 15.68 13.85 5.50
CA PHE A 145 14.29 13.41 5.41
C PHE A 145 13.68 13.16 6.80
N LYS A 146 14.40 12.48 7.68
CA LYS A 146 13.95 12.25 9.05
C LYS A 146 13.77 13.55 9.83
N GLU A 147 14.80 14.40 9.84
CA GLU A 147 14.83 15.62 10.65
C GLU A 147 13.84 16.68 10.17
N ARG A 148 13.66 16.81 8.86
CA ARG A 148 12.87 17.88 8.23
C ARG A 148 11.45 17.48 7.88
N ILE A 149 11.18 16.19 7.69
CA ILE A 149 9.84 15.71 7.29
C ILE A 149 9.28 14.76 8.34
N LEU A 150 9.92 13.60 8.59
CA LEU A 150 9.31 12.57 9.44
C LEU A 150 9.02 13.07 10.86
N ASN A 151 9.95 13.79 11.48
CA ASN A 151 9.75 14.35 12.82
C ASN A 151 8.65 15.41 12.85
N VAL A 152 8.44 16.17 11.77
CA VAL A 152 7.43 17.22 11.69
C VAL A 152 6.03 16.62 11.57
N ILE A 153 5.90 15.57 10.74
CA ILE A 153 4.62 14.89 10.51
C ILE A 153 4.30 13.82 11.57
N GLU A 154 5.24 13.53 12.48
CA GLU A 154 5.11 12.47 13.48
C GLU A 154 3.80 12.54 14.30
N PRO A 155 3.37 13.71 14.81
CA PRO A 155 2.13 13.83 15.58
C PRO A 155 0.84 13.56 14.80
N TYR A 156 0.89 13.53 13.46
CA TYR A 156 -0.30 13.41 12.60
C TYR A 156 -0.60 11.98 12.16
N TRP A 157 0.29 11.03 12.47
CA TRP A 157 0.07 9.62 12.19
C TRP A 157 -1.04 9.05 13.07
N ALA A 158 -1.84 8.16 12.49
CA ALA A 158 -2.76 7.37 13.29
C ALA A 158 -1.98 6.24 13.99
N PRO A 159 -2.26 5.94 15.27
CA PRO A 159 -1.53 4.89 16.00
C PRO A 159 -1.65 3.51 15.32
N GLN A 160 -2.73 3.27 14.57
CA GLN A 160 -2.95 2.05 13.78
C GLN A 160 -1.82 1.76 12.80
N ASN A 161 -1.19 2.79 12.21
CA ASN A 161 -0.10 2.62 11.25
C ASN A 161 1.10 1.83 11.82
N ARG A 162 1.25 1.82 13.15
CA ARG A 162 2.30 1.07 13.85
C ARG A 162 2.32 -0.40 13.47
N LEU A 163 1.16 -1.01 13.22
CA LEU A 163 1.07 -2.42 12.85
C LEU A 163 1.83 -2.73 11.54
N LEU A 164 1.72 -1.85 10.53
CA LEU A 164 2.48 -2.01 9.29
C LEU A 164 3.97 -1.69 9.50
N TRP A 165 4.29 -0.69 10.33
CA TRP A 165 5.68 -0.29 10.62
C TRP A 165 6.48 -1.35 11.37
N ASP A 166 5.81 -2.10 12.24
CA ASP A 166 6.36 -3.27 12.92
C ASP A 166 6.18 -4.54 12.06
N HIS A 167 6.13 -4.39 10.72
CA HIS A 167 6.11 -5.49 9.75
C HIS A 167 5.02 -6.55 9.98
N TYR A 168 3.86 -6.14 10.51
CA TYR A 168 2.79 -7.05 10.90
C TYR A 168 3.24 -8.15 11.89
N GLU A 169 4.36 -7.98 12.60
CA GLU A 169 4.99 -9.02 13.42
C GLU A 169 4.03 -9.51 14.52
N ASN A 170 3.34 -8.56 15.16
CA ASN A 170 2.46 -8.81 16.31
C ASN A 170 1.02 -9.17 15.93
N ILE A 171 0.73 -9.45 14.65
CA ILE A 171 -0.63 -9.82 14.25
C ILE A 171 -0.92 -11.29 14.60
N GLU A 172 -2.04 -11.53 15.27
CA GLU A 172 -2.55 -12.87 15.50
C GLU A 172 -3.26 -13.37 14.23
N LEU A 173 -2.52 -14.10 13.41
CA LEU A 173 -3.04 -14.66 12.17
C LEU A 173 -3.80 -15.96 12.46
N PRO A 174 -5.09 -16.07 12.14
CA PRO A 174 -5.87 -17.27 12.38
C PRO A 174 -5.73 -18.32 11.26
N PHE A 175 -4.59 -18.29 10.58
CA PHE A 175 -4.24 -19.11 9.42
C PHE A 175 -2.83 -19.66 9.63
N SER A 176 -2.53 -20.80 9.03
CA SER A 176 -1.17 -21.34 9.07
C SER A 176 -0.23 -20.47 8.26
N ARG A 177 0.75 -19.86 8.93
CA ARG A 177 1.71 -18.94 8.32
C ARG A 177 2.47 -19.63 7.19
N LEU A 178 2.53 -18.98 6.04
CA LEU A 178 3.33 -19.42 4.90
C LEU A 178 4.72 -18.79 4.96
N SER A 179 5.73 -19.53 4.49
CA SER A 179 7.04 -18.93 4.21
C SER A 179 6.91 -17.95 3.05
N THR A 180 7.33 -16.71 3.26
CA THR A 180 7.31 -15.66 2.24
C THR A 180 8.73 -15.45 1.69
N PRO A 181 8.88 -15.10 0.40
CA PRO A 181 10.18 -14.73 -0.15
C PRO A 181 10.61 -13.36 0.39
N GLU A 182 11.92 -13.12 0.44
CA GLU A 182 12.45 -11.78 0.62
C GLU A 182 12.19 -10.98 -0.67
N LEU A 183 11.36 -9.94 -0.57
CA LEU A 183 10.98 -9.10 -1.70
C LEU A 183 11.58 -7.71 -1.51
N LYS A 184 12.26 -7.23 -2.54
CA LYS A 184 12.77 -5.86 -2.58
C LYS A 184 11.81 -4.97 -3.35
N MET A 185 11.51 -3.82 -2.78
CA MET A 185 10.74 -2.79 -3.45
C MET A 185 11.63 -1.57 -3.64
N GLN A 186 11.98 -1.30 -4.90
CA GLN A 186 12.90 -0.23 -5.25
C GLN A 186 12.30 0.64 -6.34
N VAL A 187 12.59 1.93 -6.27
CA VAL A 187 12.22 2.90 -7.29
C VAL A 187 13.40 3.79 -7.64
N ASN A 188 13.36 4.37 -8.84
CA ASN A 188 14.40 5.27 -9.32
C ASN A 188 13.79 6.63 -9.61
N TRP A 189 13.92 7.54 -8.64
CA TRP A 189 13.24 8.83 -8.65
C TRP A 189 14.22 9.99 -8.50
N ASN A 190 13.87 11.12 -9.09
CA ASN A 190 14.49 12.40 -8.76
C ASN A 190 13.84 13.01 -7.50
N LEU A 191 14.35 14.16 -7.05
CA LEU A 191 13.89 14.79 -5.81
C LEU A 191 12.40 15.19 -5.87
N ASP A 192 11.93 15.69 -7.00
CA ASP A 192 10.53 16.10 -7.18
C ASP A 192 9.57 14.89 -7.14
N GLU A 193 9.95 13.78 -7.79
CA GLU A 193 9.23 12.50 -7.74
C GLU A 193 9.19 11.96 -6.29
N PHE A 194 10.31 12.02 -5.57
CA PHE A 194 10.40 11.62 -4.15
C PHE A 194 9.49 12.48 -3.25
N LEU A 195 9.53 13.81 -3.38
CA LEU A 195 8.69 14.70 -2.59
C LEU A 195 7.20 14.58 -2.95
N SER A 196 6.88 14.27 -4.21
CA SER A 196 5.52 13.95 -4.64
C SER A 196 5.03 12.66 -3.97
N PHE A 197 5.88 11.65 -3.80
CA PHE A 197 5.53 10.44 -3.05
C PHE A 197 5.27 10.75 -1.57
N VAL A 198 6.15 11.55 -0.94
CA VAL A 198 6.02 11.97 0.46
C VAL A 198 4.72 12.76 0.71
N SER A 199 4.31 13.62 -0.21
CA SER A 199 3.08 14.40 -0.07
C SER A 199 1.82 13.53 -0.09
N THR A 200 1.89 12.27 -0.54
CA THR A 200 0.77 11.31 -0.47
C THR A 200 0.56 10.71 0.93
N PHE A 201 1.51 10.90 1.86
CA PHE A 201 1.39 10.35 3.21
C PHE A 201 0.19 10.97 3.93
N SER A 202 -0.60 10.14 4.62
CA SER A 202 -1.77 10.63 5.36
C SER A 202 -1.37 11.66 6.43
N ALA A 203 -0.27 11.42 7.14
CA ALA A 203 0.27 12.36 8.12
C ALA A 203 0.79 13.65 7.48
N ALA A 204 1.48 13.57 6.33
CA ALA A 204 1.94 14.77 5.63
C ALA A 204 0.75 15.64 5.19
N ARG A 205 -0.31 15.04 4.62
CA ARG A 205 -1.53 15.76 4.23
C ARG A 205 -2.21 16.43 5.42
N ARG A 206 -2.36 15.72 6.54
CA ARG A 206 -2.93 16.28 7.78
C ARG A 206 -2.07 17.41 8.35
N CYS A 207 -0.75 17.26 8.31
CA CYS A 207 0.19 18.30 8.72
C CYS A 207 0.07 19.55 7.85
N VAL A 208 -0.05 19.38 6.53
CA VAL A 208 -0.28 20.50 5.60
C VAL A 208 -1.62 21.18 5.86
N ASP A 209 -2.68 20.41 6.12
CA ASP A 209 -4.00 20.96 6.43
C ASP A 209 -4.01 21.74 7.77
N ASP A 210 -3.12 21.44 8.72
CA ASP A 210 -3.02 22.10 10.03
C ASP A 210 -2.06 23.31 10.02
N ILE A 211 -0.80 23.12 9.60
CA ILE A 211 0.26 24.14 9.71
C ILE A 211 0.75 24.70 8.36
N GLY A 212 0.17 24.25 7.24
CA GLY A 212 0.61 24.61 5.90
C GLY A 212 1.79 23.78 5.38
N ASP A 213 2.25 24.10 4.17
CA ASP A 213 3.27 23.34 3.42
C ASP A 213 4.70 23.92 3.51
N SER A 214 4.93 24.93 4.36
CA SER A 214 6.24 25.59 4.47
C SER A 214 7.35 24.61 4.85
N PHE A 215 7.07 23.63 5.72
CA PHE A 215 8.05 22.62 6.12
C PHE A 215 8.50 21.73 4.94
N LEU A 216 7.65 21.48 3.95
CA LEU A 216 8.02 20.71 2.75
C LEU A 216 8.94 21.52 1.84
N HIS A 217 8.72 22.84 1.75
CA HIS A 217 9.60 23.75 1.02
C HIS A 217 10.98 23.86 1.69
N GLU A 218 11.01 24.05 3.01
CA GLU A 218 12.27 24.06 3.79
C GLU A 218 13.01 22.72 3.70
N ALA A 219 12.28 21.60 3.76
CA ALA A 219 12.86 20.27 3.57
C ALA A 219 13.46 20.09 2.18
N ARG A 220 12.79 20.58 1.13
CA ARG A 220 13.30 20.54 -0.24
C ARG A 220 14.63 21.29 -0.39
N ASP A 221 14.73 22.48 0.18
CA ASP A 221 15.94 23.30 0.13
C ASP A 221 17.13 22.64 0.82
N GLU A 222 16.90 21.83 1.86
CA GLU A 222 17.95 21.03 2.49
C GLU A 222 18.25 19.74 1.72
N LEU A 223 17.20 19.05 1.22
CA LEU A 223 17.36 17.81 0.48
C LEU A 223 18.15 18.00 -0.81
N ILE A 224 17.93 19.10 -1.55
CA ILE A 224 18.65 19.34 -2.81
C ILE A 224 20.17 19.46 -2.62
N LYS A 225 20.64 19.86 -1.42
CA LYS A 225 22.07 19.94 -1.10
C LYS A 225 22.73 18.56 -0.96
N VAL A 226 21.95 17.54 -0.60
CA VAL A 226 22.43 16.16 -0.39
C VAL A 226 22.00 15.20 -1.50
N TRP A 227 20.97 15.55 -2.28
CA TRP A 227 20.46 14.74 -3.39
C TRP A 227 21.37 14.74 -4.62
N GLY A 228 22.07 15.87 -4.85
CA GLY A 228 22.78 16.16 -6.09
C GLY A 228 21.93 17.00 -7.07
N PRO A 229 22.28 17.05 -8.36
CA PRO A 229 21.50 17.77 -9.36
C PRO A 229 20.02 17.35 -9.34
N GLU A 230 19.10 18.30 -9.50
CA GLU A 230 17.64 18.07 -9.40
C GLU A 230 17.11 17.01 -10.39
N THR A 231 17.78 16.85 -11.53
CA THR A 231 17.45 15.83 -12.53
C THR A 231 18.01 14.44 -12.22
N THR A 232 18.87 14.31 -11.21
CA THR A 232 19.50 13.05 -10.84
C THR A 232 18.47 12.14 -10.20
N LYS A 233 18.31 10.95 -10.78
CA LYS A 233 17.53 9.89 -10.18
C LYS A 233 18.41 9.09 -9.22
N GLN A 234 17.89 8.86 -8.02
CA GLN A 234 18.49 8.05 -6.98
C GLN A 234 17.69 6.75 -6.86
N LEU A 235 18.39 5.66 -6.58
CA LEU A 235 17.74 4.40 -6.21
C LEU A 235 17.24 4.53 -4.77
N ILE A 236 15.95 4.27 -4.57
CA ILE A 236 15.28 4.39 -3.28
C ILE A 236 14.75 3.01 -2.91
N ASP A 237 15.20 2.52 -1.77
CA ASP A 237 14.66 1.31 -1.14
C ASP A 237 13.40 1.68 -0.36
N LEU A 238 12.33 0.92 -0.55
CA LEU A 238 11.11 1.00 0.23
C LEU A 238 11.04 -0.23 1.10
N ASP A 239 11.08 -0.03 2.42
CA ASP A 239 11.02 -1.11 3.40
C ASP A 239 9.69 -1.87 3.27
N PHE A 240 9.74 -3.04 2.64
CA PHE A 240 8.58 -3.80 2.17
C PHE A 240 8.38 -5.06 3.01
N VAL A 241 7.13 -5.32 3.37
CA VAL A 241 6.73 -6.50 4.15
C VAL A 241 5.62 -7.27 3.46
N LEU A 242 5.71 -8.61 3.52
CA LEU A 242 4.67 -9.54 3.12
C LEU A 242 4.37 -10.54 4.24
N LEU A 243 3.10 -10.58 4.62
CA LEU A 243 2.49 -11.59 5.49
C LEU A 243 1.59 -12.49 4.64
N ALA A 244 1.67 -13.80 4.81
CA ALA A 244 0.76 -14.73 4.16
C ALA A 244 0.41 -15.91 5.07
N GLY A 245 -0.81 -16.42 4.93
CA GLY A 245 -1.29 -17.60 5.63
C GLY A 245 -2.29 -18.41 4.82
N ARG A 246 -2.40 -19.70 5.12
CA ARG A 246 -3.34 -20.62 4.47
C ARG A 246 -4.45 -21.02 5.43
N LEU A 247 -5.68 -21.03 4.93
CA LEU A 247 -6.80 -21.65 5.61
C LEU A 247 -6.66 -23.17 5.53
N GLU A 248 -6.18 -23.78 6.61
CA GLU A 248 -6.17 -25.25 6.74
C GLU A 248 -7.60 -25.79 6.87
N THR A 249 -7.79 -27.02 6.39
CA THR A 249 -9.04 -27.76 6.42
C THR A 249 -9.26 -28.49 7.75
#